data_AF-A0A512DVU9-F1
#
_entry.id   AF-A0A512DVU9-F1
#
_cell.length_a   1.000
_cell.length_b   1.000
_cell.length_c   1.000
_cell.angle_alpha   90.00
_cell.angle_beta   90.00
_cell.angle_gamma   90.00
#
_symmetry.space_group_name_H-M   'P 1'
#
loop_
_entity.id
_entity.type
_entity.pdbx_description
1 polymer ?
#
loop_
_entity_poly.entity_id
_entity_poly.type
_entity_poly.pdbx_seq_one_letter_code
_entity_poly.pdbx_strand_id
1 'polypeptide(L)' 'MLEISKSKFSRVVLACCHKDGNLSNNHPRNLAALCQWCHLDTDRDWNRHQMKITVQMRRSLGDLFTGPYVRW' A
#
# COMPACT_ATOMS: atom_id res chain seq x y z
N MET A 1 -7.21 -30.08 32.32
CA MET A 1 -7.65 -30.31 30.93
C MET A 1 -7.44 -29.01 30.18
N LEU A 2 -6.35 -28.88 29.44
CA LEU A 2 -6.02 -27.66 28.69
C LEU A 2 -6.71 -27.75 27.34
N GLU A 3 -7.71 -26.89 27.10
CA GLU A 3 -8.26 -26.69 25.75
C GLU A 3 -7.16 -26.07 24.88
N ILE A 4 -6.66 -26.85 23.92
CA ILE A 4 -5.83 -26.32 22.85
C ILE A 4 -6.78 -25.56 21.92
N SER A 5 -6.72 -24.23 21.97
CA SER A 5 -7.54 -23.35 21.12
C SER A 5 -7.41 -23.79 19.65
N LYS A 6 -8.56 -24.00 18.99
CA LYS A 6 -8.63 -24.40 17.58
C LYS A 6 -7.77 -23.45 16.73
N SER A 7 -6.71 -23.97 16.12
CA SER A 7 -5.84 -23.18 15.24
C SER A 7 -6.65 -22.65 14.06
N LYS A 8 -6.61 -21.33 13.84
CA LYS A 8 -7.23 -20.68 12.68
C LYS A 8 -6.21 -20.62 11.56
N PHE A 9 -6.49 -21.29 10.45
CA PHE A 9 -5.71 -21.14 9.22
C PHE A 9 -6.27 -19.98 8.41
N SER A 10 -5.39 -19.10 7.92
CA SER A 10 -5.74 -18.06 6.95
C SER A 10 -5.15 -18.41 5.59
N ARG A 11 -5.93 -18.21 4.53
CA ARG A 11 -5.43 -18.38 3.16
C ARG A 11 -4.62 -17.14 2.78
N VAL A 12 -3.35 -17.34 2.46
CA VAL A 12 -2.46 -16.27 1.97
C VAL A 12 -2.40 -16.35 0.45
N VAL A 13 -2.71 -15.25 -0.22
CA VAL A 13 -2.55 -15.11 -1.68
C VAL A 13 -1.33 -14.23 -1.94
N LEU A 14 -0.45 -14.70 -2.83
CA LEU A 14 0.72 -13.96 -3.28
C LEU A 14 0.42 -13.27 -4.61
N ALA A 15 0.95 -12.06 -4.77
CA ALA A 15 0.88 -11.29 -6.01
C ALA A 15 2.26 -10.72 -6.35
N CYS A 16 2.53 -10.52 -7.65
CA CYS A 16 3.75 -9.90 -8.12
C CYS A 16 3.82 -8.42 -7.70
N CYS A 17 4.99 -7.96 -7.27
CA CYS A 17 5.26 -6.60 -6.82
C CYS A 17 6.56 -6.10 -7.46
N HIS A 18 6.54 -4.87 -7.99
CA HIS A 18 7.74 -4.11 -8.35
C HIS A 18 8.26 -3.43 -7.08
N LYS A 19 9.41 -3.87 -6.56
CA LYS A 19 9.94 -3.39 -5.27
C LYS A 19 10.24 -1.90 -5.24
N ASP A 20 10.58 -1.31 -6.39
CA ASP A 20 10.83 0.12 -6.54
C ASP A 20 9.56 0.94 -6.82
N GLY A 21 8.38 0.30 -6.92
CA GLY A 21 7.12 0.95 -7.27
C GLY A 21 7.01 1.40 -8.74
N ASN A 22 8.04 1.16 -9.57
CA ASN A 22 8.04 1.53 -10.98
C ASN A 22 7.57 0.35 -11.84
N LEU A 23 6.33 0.44 -12.31
CA LEU A 23 5.69 -0.55 -13.17
C LEU A 23 6.44 -0.80 -14.50
N SER A 24 7.31 0.11 -14.93
CA SER A 24 8.11 -0.05 -16.14
C SER A 24 9.41 -0.85 -15.91
N ASN A 25 9.87 -0.98 -14.66
CA ASN A 25 11.11 -1.68 -14.33
C ASN A 25 10.88 -3.19 -14.15
N ASN A 26 10.84 -3.91 -15.27
CA ASN A 26 10.57 -5.36 -15.30
C ASN A 26 11.82 -6.23 -15.08
N HIS A 27 12.90 -5.68 -14.54
CA HIS A 27 14.09 -6.48 -14.26
C HIS A 27 13.76 -7.58 -13.25
N PRO A 28 14.16 -8.86 -13.46
CA PRO A 28 13.78 -9.96 -12.57
C PRO A 28 14.14 -9.73 -11.09
N ARG A 29 15.25 -9.02 -10.83
CA ARG A 29 15.65 -8.65 -9.46
C ARG A 29 14.77 -7.59 -8.82
N ASN A 30 13.96 -6.85 -9.58
CA ASN A 30 13.01 -5.87 -9.08
C ASN A 30 11.66 -6.50 -8.71
N LEU A 31 11.33 -7.65 -9.31
CA LEU A 31 10.07 -8.34 -9.07
C LEU A 31 10.15 -9.21 -7.80
N ALA A 32 9.09 -9.22 -7.02
CA ALA A 32 8.94 -10.08 -5.84
C ALA A 32 7.51 -10.62 -5.75
N ALA A 33 7.33 -11.83 -5.21
CA ALA A 33 6.03 -12.34 -4.83
C ALA A 33 5.74 -11.96 -3.37
N LEU A 34 4.81 -11.04 -3.16
CA LEU A 34 4.43 -10.57 -1.81
C LEU A 34 3.01 -11.00 -1.48
N CYS A 35 2.75 -11.25 -0.19
CA CYS A 35 1.38 -11.46 0.29
C CYS A 35 0.64 -10.13 0.43
N GLN A 36 -0.69 -10.19 0.66
CA GLN A 36 -1.52 -9.01 0.87
C GLN A 36 -0.93 -8.05 1.94
N TRP A 37 -0.43 -8.57 3.06
CA TRP A 37 0.09 -7.72 4.14
C TRP A 37 1.43 -7.05 3.77
N CYS A 38 2.34 -7.79 3.15
CA CYS A 38 3.63 -7.25 2.69
C CYS A 38 3.47 -6.24 1.54
N HIS A 39 2.49 -6.45 0.66
CA HIS A 39 2.11 -5.44 -0.35
C HIS A 39 1.68 -4.13 0.32
N LEU A 40 0.75 -4.20 1.27
CA LEU A 40 0.28 -3.01 2.00
C LEU A 40 1.39 -2.28 2.77
N ASP A 41 2.38 -3.01 3.27
CA ASP A 41 3.52 -2.42 3.95
C ASP A 41 4.48 -1.71 2.99
N THR A 42 4.74 -2.32 1.81
CA THR A 42 5.54 -1.70 0.75
C THR A 42 4.89 -0.41 0.25
N ASP A 43 3.57 -0.41 0.06
CA ASP A 43 2.83 0.76 -0.42
C ASP A 43 2.48 1.76 0.70
N ARG A 44 2.91 1.52 1.95
CA ARG A 44 2.45 2.26 3.13
C ARG A 44 2.64 3.76 3.01
N ASP A 45 3.81 4.21 2.56
CA ASP A 45 4.14 5.63 2.51
C ASP A 45 3.36 6.35 1.41
N TRP A 46 3.25 5.74 0.24
CA TRP A 46 2.38 6.22 -0.84
C TRP A 46 0.93 6.33 -0.36
N ASN A 47 0.41 5.25 0.23
CA ASN A 47 -0.97 5.21 0.74
C ASN A 47 -1.21 6.25 1.83
N ARG A 48 -0.24 6.48 2.72
CA ARG A 48 -0.30 7.55 3.74
C ARG A 48 -0.30 8.93 3.10
N HIS A 49 0.49 9.16 2.07
CA HIS A 49 0.50 10.42 1.34
C HIS A 49 -0.85 10.67 0.65
N GLN A 50 -1.37 9.68 -0.07
CA GLN A 50 -2.69 9.73 -0.71
C GLN A 50 -3.83 9.95 0.30
N MET A 51 -3.75 9.30 1.47
CA MET A 51 -4.69 9.51 2.57
C MET A 51 -4.64 10.97 3.07
N LYS A 52 -3.44 11.52 3.30
CA LYS A 52 -3.27 12.92 3.74
C LYS A 52 -3.86 13.90 2.72
N ILE A 53 -3.61 13.70 1.43
CA ILE A 53 -4.22 14.51 0.36
C ILE A 53 -5.74 14.40 0.42
N THR A 54 -6.28 13.19 0.48
CA THR A 54 -7.72 12.95 0.53
C THR A 54 -8.39 13.65 1.73
N VAL A 55 -7.75 13.64 2.90
CA VAL A 55 -8.27 14.32 4.09
C VAL A 55 -8.27 15.85 3.90
N GLN A 56 -7.22 16.41 3.28
CA GLN A 56 -7.13 17.84 3.03
C GLN A 56 -8.13 18.31 1.97
N MET A 57 -8.35 17.51 0.91
CA MET A 57 -9.34 17.78 -0.14
C MET A 57 -10.78 17.91 0.40
N ARG A 58 -11.09 17.32 1.56
CA ARG A 58 -12.41 17.48 2.20
C ARG A 58 -12.61 18.87 2.81
N ARG A 59 -11.53 19.64 3.00
CA ARG A 59 -11.54 20.93 3.70
C ARG A 59 -11.27 22.09 2.75
N SER A 60 -10.44 21.88 1.72
CA SER A 60 -10.14 22.89 0.71
C SER A 60 -9.85 22.26 -0.65
N LEU A 61 -9.97 23.06 -1.71
CA LEU A 61 -9.60 22.66 -3.08
C LEU A 61 -8.08 22.55 -3.28
N GLY A 62 -7.29 23.17 -2.42
CA GLY A 62 -5.84 23.22 -2.50
C GLY A 62 -5.21 23.98 -1.35
N ASP A 63 -3.90 24.14 -1.45
CA ASP A 63 -3.08 24.98 -0.59
C ASP A 63 -2.69 26.27 -1.33
N LEU A 64 -2.49 27.36 -0.58
CA LEU A 64 -2.12 28.66 -1.16
C LEU A 64 -0.77 28.62 -1.87
N PHE A 65 0.17 27.79 -1.40
CA PHE A 65 1.54 27.72 -1.91
C PHE A 65 1.76 26.52 -2.84
N THR A 66 1.11 25.37 -2.58
CA THR A 66 1.29 24.16 -3.42
C THR A 66 0.21 24.01 -4.51
N GLY A 67 -0.80 24.88 -4.50
CA GLY A 67 -1.87 24.88 -5.49
C GLY A 67 -2.95 23.82 -5.21
N PRO A 68 -3.77 23.48 -6.22
CA PRO A 68 -4.85 22.52 -6.08
C PRO A 68 -4.34 21.15 -5.62
N TYR A 69 -5.04 20.53 -4.67
CA TYR A 69 -4.75 19.15 -4.29
C TYR A 69 -5.19 18.21 -5.42
N VAL A 70 -4.28 17.34 -5.83
CA VAL A 70 -4.51 16.33 -6.88
C VAL A 70 -4.20 14.95 -6.34
N ARG A 71 -5.05 14.00 -6.70
CA ARG A 71 -4.86 12.58 -6.43
C ARG A 71 -4.46 11.90 -7.74
N TRP A 72 -3.42 11.08 -7.68
CA TRP A 72 -2.88 10.33 -8.81
C TRP A 72 -3.19 8.85 -8.66
#